data_AF-A0A1A9EY86-F1
#
_entry.id   AF-A0A1A9EY86-F1
#
_cell.length_a   1.000
_cell.length_b   1.000
_cell.length_c   1.000
_cell.angle_alpha   90.00
_cell.angle_beta   90.00
_cell.angle_gamma   90.00
#
_symmetry.space_group_name_H-M   'P 1'
#
loop_
_entity.id
_entity.type
_entity.pdbx_description
1 polymer ?
#
loop_
_entity_poly.entity_id
_entity_poly.type
_entity_poly.pdbx_seq_one_letter_code
_entity_poly.pdbx_strand_id
1 'polypeptide(L)'
;MNIYEKQFELQQGTAAYWHSKSHDLLVSARTLWLAMQENRNLEVSCWATYKMLIGMSFELVFKAHCVGRKTDFRKNHKLSELASTAGISITDEEKSILDILTEYIIWVVGIPPQSFLNTSETIGKVKMRCL
;
A
#
# COMPACT_ATOMS: atom_id res chain seq x y z
N MET A 1 -23.48 -13.04 3.21
CA MET A 1 -22.01 -13.10 3.27
C MET A 1 -21.51 -14.00 2.17
N ASN A 2 -20.72 -13.46 1.26
CA ASN A 2 -20.12 -14.14 0.12
C ASN A 2 -19.12 -15.22 0.62
N ILE A 3 -18.93 -16.30 -0.14
CA ILE A 3 -17.93 -17.34 0.14
C ILE A 3 -16.52 -16.75 0.31
N TYR A 4 -16.19 -15.69 -0.43
CA TYR A 4 -14.89 -15.00 -0.31
C TYR A 4 -14.76 -14.22 1.00
N GLU A 5 -15.84 -13.61 1.48
CA GLU A 5 -15.85 -12.88 2.76
C GLU A 5 -15.63 -13.85 3.92
N LYS A 6 -16.31 -15.01 3.91
CA LYS A 6 -16.10 -16.07 4.91
C LYS A 6 -14.67 -16.59 4.92
N GLN A 7 -14.09 -16.82 3.74
CA GLN A 7 -12.71 -17.28 3.64
C GLN A 7 -11.74 -16.22 4.18
N PHE A 8 -11.96 -14.95 3.85
CA PHE A 8 -11.16 -13.84 4.36
C PHE A 8 -11.22 -13.75 5.89
N GLU A 9 -12.41 -13.85 6.48
CA GLU A 9 -12.59 -13.82 7.94
C GLU A 9 -11.84 -14.94 8.67
N LEU A 10 -11.80 -16.13 8.07
CA LEU A 10 -11.04 -17.26 8.61
C LEU A 10 -9.52 -17.04 8.50
N GLN A 11 -9.07 -16.43 7.40
CA GLN A 11 -7.65 -16.32 7.08
C GLN A 11 -6.98 -15.07 7.70
N GLN A 12 -7.73 -13.99 7.92
CA GLN A 12 -7.19 -12.74 8.48
C GLN A 12 -6.63 -12.90 9.90
N GLY A 13 -7.03 -13.95 10.64
CA GLY A 13 -6.45 -14.27 11.96
C GLY A 13 -5.08 -14.97 11.88
N THR A 14 -4.61 -15.31 10.68
CA THR A 14 -3.40 -16.11 10.48
C THR A 14 -2.25 -15.25 9.96
N ALA A 15 -1.18 -15.11 10.75
CA ALA A 15 -0.01 -14.31 10.33
C ALA A 15 0.60 -14.79 8.99
N ALA A 16 0.65 -16.11 8.77
CA ALA A 16 1.16 -16.69 7.53
C ALA A 16 0.34 -16.26 6.30
N TYR A 17 -0.97 -16.07 6.42
CA TYR A 17 -1.81 -15.59 5.33
C TYR A 17 -1.38 -14.19 4.87
N TRP A 18 -1.20 -13.26 5.81
CA TRP A 18 -0.73 -11.90 5.53
C TRP A 18 0.68 -11.89 4.93
N HIS A 19 1.59 -12.71 5.48
CA HIS A 19 2.94 -12.84 4.97
C HIS A 19 2.97 -13.38 3.53
N SER A 20 2.20 -14.42 3.23
CA SER A 20 2.08 -14.95 1.85
C SER A 20 1.58 -13.89 0.88
N LYS A 21 0.56 -13.11 1.26
CA LYS A 21 0.04 -12.03 0.40
C LYS A 21 1.02 -10.88 0.22
N SER A 22 1.77 -10.53 1.26
CA SER A 22 2.88 -9.57 1.16
C SER A 22 3.90 -10.04 0.11
N HIS A 23 4.33 -11.30 0.21
CA HIS A 23 5.30 -11.88 -0.71
C HIS A 23 4.80 -11.89 -2.16
N ASP A 24 3.53 -12.23 -2.41
CA ASP A 24 2.93 -12.21 -3.76
C ASP A 24 3.02 -10.81 -4.40
N LEU A 25 2.73 -9.75 -3.62
CA LEU A 25 2.82 -8.37 -4.07
C LEU A 25 4.27 -7.94 -4.32
N LEU A 26 5.20 -8.35 -3.46
CA LEU A 26 6.62 -8.04 -3.62
C LEU A 26 7.20 -8.69 -4.88
N VAL A 27 6.86 -9.95 -5.14
CA VAL A 27 7.26 -10.65 -6.38
C VAL A 27 6.68 -9.94 -7.60
N SER A 28 5.41 -9.53 -7.54
CA SER A 28 4.77 -8.77 -8.62
C SER A 28 5.48 -7.43 -8.88
N ALA A 29 5.84 -6.70 -7.82
CA ALA A 29 6.61 -5.47 -7.92
C ALA A 29 8.00 -5.72 -8.54
N ARG A 30 8.68 -6.80 -8.15
CA ARG A 30 9.98 -7.18 -8.70
C ARG A 30 9.90 -7.51 -10.19
N THR A 31 8.88 -8.25 -10.62
CA THR A 31 8.65 -8.54 -12.05
C THR A 31 8.46 -7.24 -12.83
N LEU A 32 7.67 -6.31 -12.30
CA LEU A 32 7.44 -5.01 -12.94
C LEU A 32 8.74 -4.18 -13.02
N TRP A 33 9.52 -4.16 -11.94
CA TRP A 33 10.82 -3.49 -11.91
C TRP A 33 11.75 -4.02 -13.00
N LEU A 34 11.90 -5.35 -13.11
CA LEU A 34 12.76 -5.96 -14.13
C LEU A 34 12.32 -5.54 -15.55
N ALA A 35 11.02 -5.55 -15.83
CA ALA A 35 10.49 -5.11 -17.12
C ALA A 35 10.76 -3.61 -17.39
N MET A 36 10.71 -2.75 -16.37
CA MET A 36 11.03 -1.33 -16.49
C MET A 36 12.52 -1.09 -16.79
N GLN A 37 13.41 -1.92 -16.26
CA GLN A 37 14.84 -1.84 -16.57
C GLN A 37 15.14 -2.15 -18.04
N GLU A 38 14.36 -3.04 -18.66
CA GLU A 38 14.49 -3.40 -20.07
C GLU A 38 13.79 -2.40 -21.00
N ASN A 39 12.76 -1.71 -20.51
CA ASN A 39 11.95 -0.78 -21.29
C ASN A 39 11.67 0.52 -20.53
N ARG A 40 12.43 1.58 -20.85
CA ARG A 40 12.27 2.93 -20.28
C ARG A 40 10.86 3.52 -20.43
N ASN A 41 10.08 3.13 -21.45
CA ASN A 41 8.71 3.63 -21.57
C ASN A 41 7.83 3.08 -20.44
N LEU A 42 8.07 1.83 -20.01
CA LEU A 42 7.40 1.24 -18.86
C LEU A 42 7.82 1.91 -17.55
N GLU A 43 9.07 2.38 -17.45
CA GLU A 43 9.53 3.11 -16.26
C GLU A 43 8.60 4.29 -15.96
N VAL A 44 8.32 5.13 -16.96
CA VAL A 44 7.46 6.31 -16.81
C VAL A 44 6.02 5.91 -16.49
N SER A 45 5.47 4.92 -17.21
CA SER A 45 4.06 4.54 -17.06
C SER A 45 3.75 3.69 -15.82
N CYS A 46 4.72 2.91 -15.33
CA CYS A 46 4.50 1.91 -14.28
C CYS A 46 5.12 2.28 -12.93
N TRP A 47 5.84 3.41 -12.82
CA TRP A 47 6.50 3.85 -11.58
C TRP A 47 5.54 3.92 -10.38
N ALA A 48 4.36 4.50 -10.58
CA ALA A 48 3.36 4.63 -9.53
C ALA A 48 2.83 3.26 -9.07
N THR A 49 2.53 2.37 -10.02
CA THR A 49 2.07 1.00 -9.74
C THR A 49 3.14 0.20 -9.01
N TYR A 50 4.40 0.29 -9.43
CA TYR A 50 5.53 -0.35 -8.77
C TYR A 50 5.62 0.05 -7.29
N LYS A 51 5.58 1.35 -7.00
CA LYS A 51 5.62 1.87 -5.63
C LYS A 51 4.39 1.47 -4.81
N MET A 52 3.20 1.49 -5.42
CA MET A 52 1.99 1.02 -4.76
C MET A 52 2.10 -0.46 -4.36
N LEU A 53 2.57 -1.33 -5.25
CA LEU A 53 2.75 -2.76 -4.95
C LEU A 53 3.74 -2.98 -3.80
N ILE A 54 4.86 -2.24 -3.78
CA ILE A 54 5.81 -2.26 -2.66
C ILE A 54 5.16 -1.76 -1.38
N GLY A 55 4.44 -0.65 -1.42
CA GLY A 55 3.76 -0.09 -0.26
C GLY A 55 2.76 -1.08 0.35
N MET A 56 1.90 -1.67 -0.48
CA MET A 56 0.94 -2.68 -0.02
C MET A 56 1.65 -3.94 0.50
N SER A 57 2.77 -4.35 -0.12
CA SER A 57 3.58 -5.44 0.41
C SER A 57 4.05 -5.16 1.84
N PHE A 58 4.57 -3.97 2.13
CA PHE A 58 4.96 -3.57 3.49
C PHE A 58 3.77 -3.54 4.44
N GLU A 59 2.63 -2.99 4.01
CA GLU A 59 1.41 -2.96 4.81
C GLU A 59 1.03 -4.35 5.31
N LEU A 60 1.04 -5.34 4.41
CA LEU A 60 0.68 -6.72 4.74
C LEU A 60 1.71 -7.40 5.64
N VAL A 61 3.00 -7.12 5.47
CA VAL A 61 4.05 -7.66 6.36
C VAL A 61 3.93 -7.08 7.77
N PHE A 62 3.62 -5.80 7.91
CA PHE A 62 3.38 -5.19 9.23
C PHE A 62 2.14 -5.77 9.89
N LYS A 63 1.06 -5.96 9.12
CA LYS A 63 -0.14 -6.66 9.61
C LYS A 63 0.14 -8.10 10.02
N ALA A 64 1.00 -8.82 9.29
CA ALA A 64 1.43 -10.17 9.66
C ALA A 64 2.11 -10.18 11.04
N HIS A 65 3.00 -9.20 11.30
CA HIS A 65 3.61 -9.02 12.61
C HIS A 65 2.60 -8.69 13.70
N CYS A 66 1.67 -7.77 13.46
CA CYS A 66 0.61 -7.44 14.42
C CYS A 66 -0.22 -8.68 14.78
N VAL A 67 -0.67 -9.45 13.78
CA VAL A 67 -1.43 -10.69 13.99
C VAL A 67 -0.60 -11.73 14.75
N GLY A 68 0.66 -11.92 14.40
CA GLY A 68 1.56 -12.85 15.09
C GLY A 68 1.78 -12.47 16.56
N ARG A 69 1.77 -11.17 16.87
CA ARG A 69 1.88 -10.62 18.23
C ARG A 69 0.55 -10.52 18.96
N LYS A 70 -0.58 -10.83 18.31
CA LYS A 70 -1.94 -10.62 18.82
C LYS A 70 -2.20 -9.15 19.20
N THR A 71 -1.62 -8.24 18.44
CA THR A 71 -1.81 -6.79 18.58
C THR A 71 -2.86 -6.34 17.57
N ASP A 72 -3.90 -5.67 18.04
CA ASP A 72 -4.86 -5.03 17.15
C ASP A 72 -4.21 -3.86 16.41
N PHE A 73 -4.55 -3.72 15.14
CA PHE A 73 -4.07 -2.64 14.29
C PHE A 73 -5.25 -1.91 13.64
N ARG A 74 -5.07 -0.62 13.38
CA ARG A 74 -6.08 0.18 12.68
C ARG A 74 -6.12 -0.24 11.21
N LYS A 75 -7.31 -0.22 10.62
CA LYS A 75 -7.51 -0.41 9.17
C LYS A 75 -7.18 0.88 8.40
N ASN A 76 -6.01 1.45 8.64
CA ASN A 76 -5.48 2.58 7.88
C ASN A 76 -4.31 2.10 7.00
N HIS A 77 -3.97 2.90 5.98
CA HIS A 77 -2.86 2.62 5.07
C HIS A 77 -1.56 3.29 5.50
N LYS A 78 -1.53 3.92 6.69
CA LYS A 78 -0.35 4.64 7.18
C LYS A 78 0.71 3.66 7.64
N LEU A 79 1.70 3.45 6.79
CA LEU A 79 2.74 2.44 7.00
C LEU A 79 3.60 2.72 8.24
N SER A 80 3.93 3.98 8.52
CA SER A 80 4.72 4.38 9.70
C SER A 80 3.99 4.08 11.02
N GLU A 81 2.67 4.34 11.08
CA GLU A 81 1.84 3.98 12.25
C GLU A 81 1.72 2.46 12.42
N LEU A 82 1.59 1.72 11.31
CA LEU A 82 1.55 0.25 11.32
C LEU A 82 2.86 -0.37 11.78
N ALA A 83 4.00 0.13 11.32
CA ALA A 83 5.32 -0.34 11.74
C ALA A 83 5.53 -0.16 13.26
N SER A 84 5.14 1.01 13.78
CA SER A 84 5.17 1.28 15.22
C SER A 84 4.27 0.32 16.00
N THR A 85 3.04 0.08 15.51
CA THR A 85 2.09 -0.87 16.12
C THR A 85 2.62 -2.31 16.10
N ALA A 86 3.35 -2.70 15.05
CA ALA A 86 4.02 -3.99 14.93
C ALA A 86 5.23 -4.13 15.87
N GLY A 87 5.64 -3.04 16.54
CA GLY A 87 6.81 -2.99 17.40
C GLY A 87 8.12 -3.02 16.61
N ILE A 88 8.12 -2.48 15.39
CA ILE A 88 9.30 -2.33 14.54
C ILE A 88 9.83 -0.91 14.74
N SER A 89 11.08 -0.80 15.20
CA SER A 89 11.80 0.47 15.24
C SER A 89 12.20 0.87 13.83
N ILE A 90 11.79 2.06 13.39
CA ILE A 90 12.14 2.64 12.09
C ILE A 90 12.93 3.94 12.29
N THR A 91 13.89 4.22 11.40
CA THR A 91 14.61 5.51 11.38
C THR A 91 13.77 6.62 10.74
N ASP A 92 14.21 7.87 10.83
CA ASP A 92 13.52 9.00 10.21
C ASP A 92 13.54 8.90 8.67
N GLU A 93 14.63 8.36 8.09
CA GLU A 93 14.72 8.08 6.65
C GLU A 93 13.73 6.99 6.22
N GLU A 94 13.67 5.88 6.97
CA GLU A 94 12.72 4.80 6.70
C GLU A 94 11.28 5.29 6.82
N LYS A 95 10.99 6.10 7.84
CA LYS A 95 9.69 6.74 8.01
C LYS A 95 9.32 7.60 6.80
N SER A 96 10.24 8.42 6.29
CA SER A 96 10.01 9.24 5.10
C SER A 96 9.66 8.37 3.88
N ILE A 97 10.37 7.25 3.70
CA ILE A 97 10.08 6.30 2.61
C ILE A 97 8.69 5.67 2.79
N LEU A 98 8.34 5.24 3.99
CA LEU A 98 7.03 4.65 4.30
C LEU A 98 5.88 5.65 4.11
N ASP A 99 6.09 6.92 4.45
CA ASP A 99 5.09 7.97 4.24
C ASP A 99 4.90 8.24 2.74
N ILE A 100 5.97 8.27 1.94
CA ILE A 100 5.87 8.36 0.47
C ILE A 100 5.08 7.17 -0.10
N LEU A 101 5.40 5.95 0.34
CA LEU A 101 4.70 4.74 -0.13
C LEU A 101 3.23 4.73 0.28
N THR A 102 2.90 5.27 1.45
CA THR A 102 1.51 5.43 1.93
C THR A 102 0.69 6.26 0.94
N GLU A 103 1.24 7.36 0.41
CA GLU A 103 0.55 8.19 -0.58
C GLU A 103 0.22 7.42 -1.86
N TYR A 104 1.13 6.56 -2.34
CA TYR A 104 0.87 5.72 -3.51
C TYR A 104 -0.22 4.67 -3.28
N ILE A 105 -0.35 4.15 -2.05
CA ILE A 105 -1.44 3.23 -1.70
C ILE A 105 -2.78 3.98 -1.70
N ILE A 106 -2.86 5.11 -0.99
CA ILE A 106 -4.08 5.91 -0.84
C ILE A 106 -4.61 6.37 -2.20
N TRP A 107 -3.71 6.87 -3.05
CA TRP A 107 -4.08 7.44 -4.36
C TRP A 107 -4.65 6.40 -5.32
N VAL A 108 -4.10 5.18 -5.37
CA VAL A 108 -4.56 4.13 -6.31
C VAL A 108 -5.77 3.36 -5.78
N VAL A 109 -5.92 3.22 -4.46
CA VAL A 109 -7.10 2.57 -3.84
C VAL A 109 -8.34 3.49 -3.91
N GLY A 110 -8.21 4.71 -4.42
CA GLY A 110 -9.34 5.62 -4.67
C GLY A 110 -9.88 6.28 -3.40
N ILE A 111 -9.09 6.33 -2.33
CA ILE A 111 -9.42 7.12 -1.14
C ILE A 111 -8.85 8.53 -1.37
N PRO A 112 -9.69 9.56 -1.57
CA PRO A 112 -9.16 10.90 -1.73
C PRO A 112 -8.42 11.31 -0.45
N PRO A 113 -7.17 11.79 -0.53
CA PRO A 113 -6.51 12.37 0.63
C PRO A 113 -7.35 13.56 1.11
N GLN A 114 -7.64 13.68 2.41
CA GLN A 114 -8.43 14.79 2.94
C GLN A 114 -7.89 16.18 2.55
N SER A 115 -6.59 16.30 2.20
CA SER A 115 -5.96 17.51 1.70
C SER A 115 -6.48 17.99 0.33
N PHE A 116 -7.16 17.13 -0.45
CA PHE A 116 -7.79 17.50 -1.73
C PHE A 116 -9.24 18.00 -1.57
N LEU A 117 -9.86 17.86 -0.40
CA LEU A 117 -11.23 18.36 -0.15
C LEU A 117 -11.28 19.86 0.15
N ASN A 118 -10.14 20.47 0.52
CA ASN A 118 -10.07 21.91 0.84
C ASN A 118 -9.69 22.80 -0.37
N THR A 119 -9.43 22.20 -1.54
CA THR A 119 -9.05 22.94 -2.77
C THR A 119 -10.13 22.89 -3.85
N SER A 120 -11.22 22.14 -3.65
CA SER A 120 -12.30 22.01 -4.64
C SER A 120 -13.27 23.19 -4.69
N GLU A 121 -13.14 24.20 -3.80
CA GLU A 121 -13.94 25.43 -3.90
C GLU A 121 -13.34 26.51 -4.82
N THR A 122 -12.13 26.34 -5.37
CA THR A 122 -11.49 27.40 -6.18
C THR A 122 -11.16 27.05 -7.62
N ILE A 123 -11.36 25.82 -8.11
CA ILE A 123 -11.03 25.48 -9.50
C ILE A 123 -12.24 24.86 -10.20
N GLY A 124 -13.13 25.75 -10.62
CA GLY A 124 -14.07 25.46 -11.68
C GLY A 124 -13.34 25.14 -12.98
N LYS A 125 -13.78 24.07 -13.64
CA LYS A 125 -13.49 23.70 -15.04
C LYS A 125 -12.03 23.35 -15.38
N VAL A 126 -11.60 22.12 -15.10
CA VAL A 126 -10.77 21.38 -16.07
C VAL A 126 -11.22 19.92 -16.13
N LYS A 127 -11.89 19.60 -17.24
CA LYS A 127 -12.21 18.24 -17.67
C LYS A 127 -10.89 17.55 -18.02
N MET A 128 -10.39 16.64 -17.16
CA MET A 128 -9.27 15.79 -17.53
C MET A 128 -9.73 14.80 -18.62
N ARG A 129 -9.36 15.09 -19.86
CA ARG A 129 -9.19 14.07 -20.90
C ARG A 129 -7.91 13.31 -20.55
N CYS A 130 -8.05 12.05 -20.13
CA CYS A 130 -6.94 11.11 -20.16
C CYS A 130 -6.60 10.85 -21.64
N LEU A 131 -5.38 11.22 -22.03
CA LEU A 131 -4.65 10.61 -23.14
C LEU A 131 -3.86 9.42 -22.58
#